data_AF-A0A8S2G7X5-F1
#
_entry.id   AF-A0A8S2G7X5-F1
#
_cell.length_a   1.000
_cell.length_b   1.000
_cell.length_c   1.000
_cell.angle_alpha   90.00
_cell.angle_beta   90.00
_cell.angle_gamma   90.00
#
_symmetry.space_group_name_H-M   'P 1'
#
loop_
_entity.id
_entity.type
_entity.pdbx_description
1 polymer ?
#
loop_
_entity_poly.entity_id
_entity_poly.type
_entity_poly.pdbx_seq_one_letter_code
_entity_poly.pdbx_strand_id
1 'polypeptide(L)'
;VTMSSTMDQVVKRAKEGFGQIFDKSLHDIVRGIRNHKDNEAKYIAECIDEIKQELKQDNIAIKANAVNKLTYLQMLGYDISWSSFNIIEVMSSSKYTFK
;
A
#
# COMPACT_ATOMS: atom_id res chain seq x y z
N VAL A 1 10.27 -27.72 25.02
CA VAL A 1 10.70 -27.78 23.60
C VAL A 1 9.55 -27.52 22.62
N THR A 2 8.29 -27.86 22.95
CA THR A 2 7.11 -27.63 22.07
C THR A 2 6.56 -26.20 22.03
N MET A 3 6.72 -25.38 23.08
CA MET A 3 6.24 -23.97 23.07
C MET A 3 7.08 -23.02 22.18
N SER A 4 8.36 -23.31 21.95
CA SER A 4 9.23 -22.47 21.10
C SER A 4 8.80 -22.51 19.63
N SER A 5 8.51 -23.71 19.09
CA SER A 5 8.08 -23.87 17.70
C SER A 5 6.75 -23.22 17.38
N THR A 6 5.82 -23.11 18.35
CA THR A 6 4.54 -22.42 18.14
C THR A 6 4.73 -20.91 18.03
N MET A 7 5.61 -20.32 18.84
CA MET A 7 5.91 -18.89 18.80
C MET A 7 6.62 -18.51 17.49
N ASP A 8 7.56 -19.33 17.03
CA ASP A 8 8.24 -19.12 15.74
C ASP A 8 7.27 -19.19 14.54
N GLN A 9 6.27 -20.08 14.57
CA GLN A 9 5.23 -20.14 13.54
C GLN A 9 4.30 -18.92 13.56
N VAL A 10 3.95 -18.41 14.74
CA VAL A 10 3.12 -17.19 14.89
C VAL A 10 3.89 -15.97 14.37
N VAL A 11 5.17 -15.84 14.73
CA VAL A 11 6.05 -14.76 14.24
C VAL A 11 6.22 -14.84 12.72
N LYS A 12 6.35 -16.05 12.15
CA LYS A 12 6.44 -16.25 10.70
C LYS A 12 5.16 -15.86 9.98
N ARG A 13 3.98 -16.28 10.47
CA ARG A 13 2.68 -15.90 9.89
C ARG A 13 2.41 -14.40 9.99
N ALA A 14 2.79 -13.77 11.10
CA ALA A 14 2.70 -12.32 11.24
C ALA A 14 3.58 -11.63 10.19
N LYS A 15 4.84 -12.05 10.02
CA LYS A 15 5.74 -11.53 8.98
C LYS A 15 5.22 -11.74 7.56
N GLU A 16 4.63 -12.89 7.26
CA GLU A 16 4.02 -13.18 5.94
C GLU A 16 2.79 -12.29 5.69
N GLY A 17 1.95 -12.07 6.71
CA GLY A 17 0.83 -11.13 6.64
C GLY A 17 1.26 -9.67 6.46
N PHE A 18 2.33 -9.23 7.14
CA PHE A 18 2.91 -7.90 6.94
C PHE A 18 3.52 -7.74 5.55
N GLY A 19 4.19 -8.78 5.02
CA GLY A 19 4.67 -8.79 3.64
C GLY A 19 3.52 -8.62 2.64
N GLN A 20 2.42 -9.34 2.82
CA GLN A 20 1.23 -9.22 1.95
C GLN A 20 0.53 -7.85 2.01
N ILE A 21 0.61 -7.12 3.14
CA ILE A 21 0.03 -5.79 3.27
C ILE A 21 0.73 -4.78 2.35
N PHE A 22 2.05 -4.88 2.17
CA PHE A 22 2.85 -3.90 1.43
C PHE A 22 3.16 -4.30 -0.03
N ASP A 23 2.74 -5.49 -0.45
CA ASP A 23 3.01 -6.03 -1.79
C ASP A 23 1.85 -5.82 -2.77
N LYS A 24 0.75 -5.19 -2.35
CA LYS A 24 -0.35 -4.88 -3.28
C LYS A 24 0.14 -3.92 -4.35
N SER A 25 0.11 -4.39 -5.59
CA SER A 25 0.40 -3.57 -6.76
C SER A 25 -0.81 -2.70 -7.13
N LEU A 26 -0.58 -1.66 -7.94
CA LEU A 26 -1.67 -0.90 -8.55
C LEU A 26 -2.66 -1.80 -9.31
N HIS A 27 -2.14 -2.80 -10.02
CA HIS A 27 -2.97 -3.75 -10.77
C HIS A 27 -3.91 -4.54 -9.85
N ASP A 28 -3.47 -4.89 -8.64
CA ASP A 28 -4.31 -5.57 -7.65
C ASP A 28 -5.42 -4.65 -7.14
N ILE A 29 -5.17 -3.35 -6.96
CA ILE A 29 -6.22 -2.37 -6.63
C ILE A 29 -7.26 -2.29 -7.75
N VAL A 30 -6.83 -2.13 -9.00
CA VAL A 30 -7.75 -2.03 -10.15
C VAL A 30 -8.62 -3.29 -10.25
N ARG A 31 -8.01 -4.47 -10.12
CA ARG A 31 -8.74 -5.75 -10.11
C ARG A 31 -9.67 -5.85 -8.90
N GLY A 32 -9.19 -5.44 -7.73
CA GLY A 32 -9.92 -5.47 -6.47
C GLY A 32 -11.18 -4.64 -6.53
N ILE A 33 -11.11 -3.38 -6.97
CA ILE A 33 -12.27 -2.50 -7.13
C ILE A 33 -13.30 -3.15 -8.07
N ARG A 34 -12.87 -3.64 -9.24
CA ARG A 34 -13.75 -4.28 -10.22
C ARG A 34 -14.47 -5.53 -9.70
N ASN A 35 -13.87 -6.22 -8.73
CA ASN A 35 -14.43 -7.42 -8.11
C ASN A 35 -15.34 -7.11 -6.91
N HIS A 36 -15.32 -5.88 -6.38
CA HIS A 36 -16.11 -5.44 -5.23
C HIS A 36 -17.21 -4.44 -5.61
N LYS A 37 -17.91 -4.64 -6.74
CA LYS A 37 -18.88 -3.68 -7.30
C LYS A 37 -19.94 -3.19 -6.32
N ASP A 38 -20.42 -4.07 -5.44
CA ASP A 38 -21.45 -3.74 -4.45
C ASP A 38 -20.89 -3.06 -3.19
N ASN A 39 -19.56 -2.98 -3.06
CA ASN A 39 -18.88 -2.45 -1.87
C ASN A 39 -17.54 -1.77 -2.19
N GLU A 40 -17.46 -1.08 -3.34
CA GLU A 40 -16.22 -0.48 -3.83
C GLU A 40 -15.68 0.54 -2.82
N ALA A 41 -16.57 1.35 -2.23
CA ALA A 41 -16.19 2.38 -1.27
C ALA A 41 -15.46 1.81 -0.04
N LYS A 42 -15.93 0.67 0.50
CA LYS A 42 -15.27 0.02 1.65
C LYS A 42 -13.91 -0.53 1.25
N TYR A 43 -13.83 -1.20 0.10
CA TYR A 43 -12.57 -1.75 -0.40
C TYR A 43 -11.53 -0.64 -0.63
N ILE A 44 -11.95 0.48 -1.23
CA ILE A 44 -11.08 1.63 -1.46
C ILE A 44 -10.62 2.26 -0.15
N ALA A 45 -11.50 2.36 0.86
CA ALA A 45 -11.13 2.84 2.19
C ALA A 45 -10.03 1.96 2.83
N GLU A 46 -10.17 0.63 2.74
CA GLU A 46 -9.15 -0.32 3.20
C GLU A 46 -7.83 -0.14 2.45
N CYS A 47 -7.86 0.01 1.12
CA CYS A 47 -6.66 0.30 0.34
C CYS A 47 -5.99 1.62 0.73
N ILE A 48 -6.77 2.68 1.00
CA ILE A 48 -6.24 3.98 1.45
C ILE A 48 -5.53 3.83 2.80
N ASP A 49 -6.09 3.05 3.72
CA ASP A 49 -5.48 2.84 5.04
C ASP A 49 -4.18 2.04 4.93
N GLU A 50 -4.11 1.04 4.05
CA GLU A 50 -2.87 0.31 3.75
C GLU A 50 -1.80 1.23 3.13
N ILE A 51 -2.18 2.03 2.14
CA ILE A 51 -1.30 3.02 1.49
C ILE A 51 -0.76 4.02 2.54
N LYS A 52 -1.58 4.47 3.50
CA LYS A 52 -1.11 5.33 4.58
C LYS A 52 -0.03 4.66 5.44
N GLN A 53 -0.05 3.33 5.61
CA GLN A 53 1.02 2.63 6.32
C GLN A 53 2.28 2.48 5.47
N GLU A 54 2.13 2.30 4.16
CA GLU A 54 3.25 2.29 3.21
C GLU A 54 4.01 3.61 3.19
N LEU A 55 3.28 4.74 3.20
CA LEU A 55 3.88 6.07 3.17
C LEU A 55 4.69 6.40 4.43
N LYS A 56 4.48 5.68 5.54
CA LYS A 56 5.28 5.83 6.77
C LYS A 56 6.62 5.09 6.72
N GLN A 57 6.85 4.23 5.73
CA GLN A 57 8.09 3.47 5.62
C GLN A 57 9.22 4.37 5.11
N ASP A 58 10.45 4.17 5.58
CA ASP A 58 11.62 4.93 5.11
C ASP A 58 12.05 4.56 3.69
N ASN A 59 11.60 3.40 3.20
CA ASN A 59 11.97 2.92 1.87
C ASN A 59 11.23 3.70 0.77
N ILE A 60 11.97 4.53 0.03
CA ILE A 60 11.45 5.35 -1.06
C ILE A 60 10.78 4.55 -2.18
N ALA A 61 11.19 3.28 -2.41
CA ALA A 61 10.55 2.43 -3.40
C ALA A 61 9.12 2.05 -2.99
N ILE A 62 8.90 1.83 -1.69
CA ILE A 62 7.56 1.58 -1.13
C ILE A 62 6.71 2.85 -1.26
N LYS A 63 7.26 4.02 -0.90
CA LYS A 63 6.57 5.30 -1.07
C LYS A 63 6.20 5.58 -2.54
N ALA A 64 7.09 5.26 -3.48
CA ALA A 64 6.82 5.43 -4.90
C ALA A 64 5.65 4.55 -5.39
N ASN A 65 5.60 3.28 -4.94
CA ASN A 65 4.47 2.41 -5.24
C ASN A 65 3.16 2.92 -4.60
N ALA A 66 3.22 3.38 -3.35
CA ALA A 66 2.10 4.00 -2.66
C ALA A 66 1.55 5.23 -3.41
N VAL A 67 2.44 6.12 -3.87
CA VAL A 67 2.07 7.30 -4.68
C VAL A 67 1.44 6.88 -6.00
N ASN A 68 1.99 5.88 -6.70
CA ASN A 68 1.41 5.38 -7.94
C ASN A 68 -0.03 4.86 -7.74
N LYS A 69 -0.30 4.19 -6.62
CA LYS A 69 -1.64 3.77 -6.23
C LYS A 69 -2.57 4.95 -5.95
N LEU A 70 -2.08 5.98 -5.25
CA LEU A 70 -2.86 7.19 -4.97
C LEU A 70 -3.22 7.98 -6.22
N THR A 71 -2.31 8.07 -7.20
CA THR A 71 -2.59 8.74 -8.49
C THR A 71 -3.81 8.11 -9.18
N TYR A 72 -3.93 6.78 -9.12
CA TYR A 72 -5.11 6.10 -9.65
C TYR A 72 -6.39 6.45 -8.89
N LEU A 73 -6.35 6.43 -7.55
CA LEU A 73 -7.50 6.81 -6.74
C LEU A 73 -7.89 8.29 -6.95
N GLN A 74 -6.92 9.18 -7.15
CA GLN A 74 -7.18 10.57 -7.50
C GLN A 74 -7.92 10.70 -8.84
N MET A 75 -7.57 9.88 -9.85
CA MET A 75 -8.31 9.84 -11.12
C MET A 75 -9.77 9.38 -10.95
N LEU A 76 -10.07 8.61 -9.90
CA LEU A 76 -11.43 8.22 -9.52
C LEU A 76 -12.15 9.30 -8.68
N GLY A 77 -11.49 10.42 -8.36
CA GLY A 77 -12.06 11.55 -7.62
C GLY A 77 -11.82 11.53 -6.12
N TYR A 78 -10.95 10.65 -5.60
CA TYR A 78 -10.61 10.62 -4.18
C TYR A 78 -9.60 11.71 -3.82
N ASP A 79 -9.81 12.37 -2.67
CA ASP A 79 -8.86 13.35 -2.17
C ASP A 79 -7.58 12.67 -1.64
N ILE A 80 -6.44 13.13 -2.16
CA ILE A 80 -5.11 12.69 -1.76
C ILE A 80 -4.24 13.85 -1.25
N SER A 81 -4.83 15.03 -0.98
CA SER A 81 -4.09 16.22 -0.53
C SER A 81 -3.23 15.96 0.72
N TRP A 82 -3.64 15.04 1.57
CA TRP A 82 -2.89 14.60 2.76
C TRP A 82 -1.54 13.92 2.44
N SER A 83 -1.31 13.46 1.20
CA SER A 83 -0.05 12.84 0.78
C SER A 83 0.87 13.77 -0.02
N SER A 84 0.57 15.06 -0.17
CA SER A 84 1.33 15.99 -1.03
C SER A 84 2.84 16.00 -0.73
N PHE A 85 3.25 15.97 0.55
CA PHE A 85 4.68 15.91 0.89
C PHE A 85 5.34 14.59 0.46
N ASN A 86 4.66 13.45 0.62
CA ASN A 86 5.18 12.16 0.17
C ASN A 86 5.35 12.11 -1.36
N ILE A 87 4.43 12.76 -2.09
CA ILE A 87 4.54 12.89 -3.55
C ILE A 87 5.79 13.70 -3.89
N ILE A 88 5.99 14.87 -3.28
CA ILE A 88 7.18 15.71 -3.53
C ILE A 88 8.47 14.94 -3.20
N GLU A 89 8.50 14.22 -2.07
CA GLU A 89 9.62 13.39 -1.67
C GLU A 89 9.97 12.34 -2.74
N VAL A 90 8.97 11.58 -3.21
CA VAL A 90 9.15 10.59 -4.28
C VAL A 90 9.62 11.26 -5.58
N MET A 91 8.98 12.37 -5.96
CA MET A 91 9.34 13.13 -7.17
C MET A 91 10.73 13.75 -7.08
N SER A 92 11.28 13.96 -5.89
CA SER A 92 12.66 14.45 -5.70
C SER A 92 13.73 13.38 -5.90
N SER A 93 13.34 12.09 -5.95
CA SER A 93 14.27 10.99 -6.18
C SER A 93 15.07 11.15 -7.48
N SER A 94 16.33 10.71 -7.47
CA SER A 94 17.18 10.65 -8.66
C SER A 94 16.77 9.53 -9.63
N LYS A 95 15.96 8.56 -9.18
CA LYS A 95 15.51 7.45 -10.02
C LYS A 95 14.26 7.86 -10.81
N TYR A 96 14.39 7.96 -12.13
CA TYR A 96 13.29 8.38 -13.01
C TYR A 96 12.05 7.47 -12.90
N THR A 97 12.23 6.16 -12.67
CA THR A 97 11.11 5.21 -12.56
C THR A 97 10.20 5.44 -11.35
N PHE A 98 10.56 6.34 -10.44
CA PHE A 98 9.71 6.74 -9.31
C PHE A 98 8.90 8.01 -9.60
N LYS A 99 9.12 8.66 -10.74
CA LYS A 99 8.41 9.84 -11.22
C LYS A 99 7.36 9.41 -12.25
#